data_AF-A0A4P5ZG40-F1
#
_entry.id   AF-A0A4P5ZG40-F1
#
_cell.length_a   1.000
_cell.length_b   1.000
_cell.length_c   1.000
_cell.angle_alpha   90.00
_cell.angle_beta   90.00
_cell.angle_gamma   90.00
#
_symmetry.space_group_name_H-M   'P 1'
#
loop_
_entity.id
_entity.type
_entity.pdbx_description
1 polymer ?
#
loop_
_entity_poly.entity_id
_entity_poly.type
_entity_poly.pdbx_seq_one_letter_code
_entity_poly.pdbx_strand_id
1 'polypeptide(L)'
;MHDAPILDFALHHLTLGRAALFEAIQGNMEHGIRSAEWESVRCELDTAVLGLRRAGQQNFLPLGLLTRAWLRFLTGALTGPESAQADLDEAWEIAARGPMKLFLADIHLHRARLFGLAIADCRLPIEGAKYPWQSPAADLAAAAKLINACGYHRRNVELADAQRALLPRP
;
A
#
# COMPACT_ATOMS: atom_id res chain seq x y z
N MET A 1 30.53 -0.72 -5.25
CA MET A 1 30.06 -1.94 -5.95
C MET A 1 29.71 -3.08 -4.97
N HIS A 2 29.19 -2.79 -3.76
CA HIS A 2 28.81 -3.83 -2.79
C HIS A 2 27.28 -3.99 -2.60
N ASP A 3 26.46 -3.16 -3.28
CA ASP A 3 25.00 -3.13 -3.06
C ASP A 3 24.18 -4.01 -4.01
N ALA A 4 24.76 -4.44 -5.13
CA ALA A 4 24.10 -5.32 -6.10
C ALA A 4 23.49 -6.59 -5.45
N PRO A 5 24.20 -7.34 -4.59
CA PRO A 5 23.60 -8.51 -3.95
C PRO A 5 22.46 -8.13 -2.99
N ILE A 6 22.60 -7.04 -2.22
CA ILE A 6 21.58 -6.65 -1.23
C ILE A 6 20.28 -6.24 -1.91
N LEU A 7 20.37 -5.49 -3.02
CA LEU A 7 19.20 -5.11 -3.80
C LEU A 7 18.48 -6.34 -4.38
N ASP A 8 19.23 -7.27 -4.97
CA ASP A 8 18.65 -8.47 -5.58
C ASP A 8 17.91 -9.33 -4.55
N PHE A 9 18.51 -9.54 -3.36
CA PHE A 9 17.83 -10.23 -2.25
C PHE A 9 16.57 -9.47 -1.80
N ALA A 10 16.64 -8.14 -1.68
CA ALA A 10 15.50 -7.33 -1.27
C ALA A 10 14.33 -7.42 -2.27
N LEU A 11 14.63 -7.39 -3.58
CA LEU A 11 13.63 -7.54 -4.64
C LEU A 11 13.07 -8.97 -4.71
N HIS A 12 13.89 -9.97 -4.42
CA HIS A 12 13.45 -11.36 -4.30
C HIS A 12 12.41 -11.51 -3.17
N HIS A 13 12.73 -11.04 -1.97
CA HIS A 13 11.79 -11.01 -0.83
C HIS A 13 10.54 -10.19 -1.13
N LEU A 14 10.65 -9.06 -1.82
CA LEU A 14 9.48 -8.28 -2.23
C LEU A 14 8.57 -9.07 -3.16
N THR A 15 9.14 -9.85 -4.07
CA THR A 15 8.39 -10.69 -5.01
C THR A 15 7.68 -11.82 -4.27
N LEU A 16 8.38 -12.53 -3.39
CA LEU A 16 7.81 -13.60 -2.57
C LEU A 16 6.70 -13.08 -1.65
N GLY A 17 6.97 -12.00 -0.91
CA GLY A 17 6.00 -11.37 -0.02
C GLY A 17 4.74 -10.89 -0.74
N ARG A 18 4.87 -10.36 -1.97
CA ARG A 18 3.72 -9.98 -2.79
C ARG A 18 2.90 -11.19 -3.23
N ALA A 19 3.54 -12.24 -3.72
CA ALA A 19 2.84 -13.45 -4.13
C ALA A 19 2.08 -14.08 -2.96
N ALA A 20 2.76 -14.26 -1.83
CA ALA A 20 2.18 -14.80 -0.61
C ALA A 20 1.05 -13.91 -0.05
N LEU A 21 1.15 -12.57 -0.16
CA LEU A 21 0.08 -11.66 0.21
C LEU A 21 -1.17 -11.86 -0.66
N PHE A 22 -1.02 -12.00 -1.98
CA PHE A 22 -2.15 -12.26 -2.87
C PHE A 22 -2.80 -13.62 -2.61
N GLU A 23 -2.00 -14.65 -2.36
CA GLU A 23 -2.49 -15.98 -1.99
C GLU A 23 -3.26 -15.93 -0.67
N ALA A 24 -2.73 -15.23 0.35
CA ALA A 24 -3.40 -15.03 1.61
C ALA A 24 -4.76 -14.33 1.41
N ILE A 25 -4.80 -13.21 0.69
CA ILE A 25 -6.05 -12.48 0.40
C ILE A 25 -7.09 -13.37 -0.26
N GLN A 26 -6.69 -14.22 -1.22
CA GLN A 26 -7.58 -15.17 -1.87
C GLN A 26 -8.05 -16.26 -0.88
N GLY A 27 -7.14 -16.88 -0.14
CA GLY A 27 -7.46 -17.92 0.85
C GLY A 27 -8.36 -17.42 1.99
N ASN A 28 -8.27 -16.14 2.37
CA ASN A 28 -9.17 -15.53 3.37
C ASN A 28 -10.63 -15.61 2.96
N MET A 29 -10.89 -15.39 1.67
CA MET A 29 -12.25 -15.35 1.14
C MET A 29 -12.90 -16.74 1.15
N GLU A 30 -12.10 -17.81 1.20
CA GLU A 30 -12.57 -19.18 1.05
C GLU A 30 -12.63 -19.94 2.39
N HIS A 31 -11.61 -19.82 3.26
CA HIS A 31 -11.45 -20.72 4.40
C HIS A 31 -11.02 -20.06 5.73
N GLY A 32 -10.78 -18.74 5.74
CA GLY A 32 -10.20 -18.01 6.88
C GLY A 32 -8.70 -18.29 7.03
N ILE A 33 -7.87 -17.24 7.03
CA ILE A 33 -6.39 -17.38 7.02
C ILE A 33 -5.85 -17.80 8.39
N ARG A 34 -4.81 -18.65 8.39
CA ARG A 34 -4.06 -19.03 9.59
C ARG A 34 -3.03 -17.95 9.98
N SER A 35 -2.84 -17.71 11.28
CA SER A 35 -1.85 -16.73 11.78
C SER A 35 -0.43 -16.93 11.25
N ALA A 36 -0.01 -18.18 10.99
CA ALA A 36 1.34 -18.48 10.50
C ALA A 36 1.57 -18.01 9.05
N GLU A 37 0.53 -17.99 8.21
CA GLU A 37 0.62 -17.52 6.82
C GLU A 37 0.85 -16.00 6.79
N TRP A 38 0.11 -15.25 7.61
CA TRP A 38 0.33 -13.82 7.79
C TRP A 38 1.72 -13.48 8.33
N GLU A 39 2.26 -14.30 9.23
CA GLU A 39 3.59 -14.11 9.78
C GLU A 39 4.70 -14.34 8.74
N SER A 40 4.54 -15.32 7.86
CA SER A 40 5.44 -15.53 6.73
C SER A 40 5.43 -14.34 5.77
N VAL A 41 4.24 -13.85 5.37
CA VAL A 41 4.11 -12.65 4.52
C VAL A 41 4.77 -11.43 5.17
N ARG A 42 4.58 -11.25 6.48
CA ARG A 42 5.21 -10.17 7.26
C ARG A 42 6.73 -10.25 7.19
N CYS A 43 7.30 -11.43 7.46
CA CYS A 43 8.75 -11.63 7.45
C CYS A 43 9.36 -11.29 6.08
N GLU A 44 8.74 -11.75 4.99
CA GLU A 44 9.17 -11.44 3.62
C GLU A 44 9.17 -9.93 3.34
N LEU A 45 8.06 -9.25 3.66
CA LEU A 45 7.92 -7.82 3.38
C LEU A 45 8.81 -6.94 4.26
N ASP A 46 9.01 -7.30 5.53
CA ASP A 46 9.96 -6.58 6.41
C ASP A 46 11.40 -6.77 5.94
N THR A 47 11.78 -7.99 5.55
CA THR A 47 13.11 -8.27 4.98
C THR A 47 13.34 -7.49 3.69
N ALA A 48 12.33 -7.44 2.82
CA ALA A 48 12.37 -6.66 1.58
C ALA A 48 12.60 -5.16 1.85
N VAL A 49 11.77 -4.55 2.71
CA VAL A 49 11.88 -3.12 3.02
C VAL A 49 13.23 -2.80 3.70
N LEU A 50 13.69 -3.64 4.63
CA LEU A 50 14.99 -3.47 5.26
C LEU A 50 16.13 -3.56 4.24
N GLY A 51 16.08 -4.51 3.32
CA GLY A 51 17.05 -4.67 2.24
C GLY A 51 17.08 -3.46 1.30
N LEU A 52 15.91 -2.97 0.88
CA LEU A 52 15.79 -1.78 0.02
C LEU A 52 16.41 -0.53 0.66
N ARG A 53 16.22 -0.36 1.98
CA ARG A 53 16.85 0.72 2.75
C ARG A 53 18.36 0.58 2.78
N ARG A 54 18.86 -0.61 3.09
CA ARG A 54 20.30 -0.90 3.18
C ARG A 54 21.01 -0.72 1.84
N ALA A 55 20.36 -1.08 0.74
CA ALA A 55 20.88 -0.88 -0.61
C ALA A 55 20.82 0.59 -1.10
N GLY A 56 20.25 1.51 -0.30
CA GLY A 56 20.11 2.93 -0.65
C GLY A 56 19.15 3.20 -1.81
N GLN A 57 18.30 2.23 -2.19
CA GLN A 57 17.48 2.30 -3.40
C GLN A 57 16.14 3.02 -3.17
N GLN A 58 16.19 4.34 -3.12
CA GLN A 58 15.00 5.19 -2.90
C GLN A 58 13.92 5.04 -3.99
N ASN A 59 14.28 4.63 -5.21
CA ASN A 59 13.32 4.45 -6.31
C ASN A 59 12.44 3.20 -6.15
N PHE A 60 12.92 2.19 -5.41
CA PHE A 60 12.18 0.95 -5.17
C PHE A 60 11.52 0.91 -3.80
N LEU A 61 12.01 1.69 -2.83
CA LEU A 61 11.48 1.73 -1.47
C LEU A 61 9.97 2.04 -1.40
N PRO A 62 9.40 2.99 -2.19
CA PRO A 62 7.95 3.21 -2.22
C PRO A 62 7.14 1.96 -2.57
N LEU A 63 7.62 1.09 -3.46
CA LEU A 63 6.93 -0.17 -3.80
C LEU A 63 6.87 -1.13 -2.61
N GLY A 64 7.97 -1.26 -1.90
CA GLY A 64 8.04 -2.08 -0.68
C GLY A 64 7.11 -1.55 0.41
N LEU A 65 7.13 -0.23 0.64
CA LEU A 65 6.27 0.43 1.61
C LEU A 65 4.78 0.32 1.28
N LEU A 66 4.38 0.52 0.01
CA LEU A 66 2.98 0.34 -0.43
C LEU A 66 2.48 -1.10 -0.18
N THR A 67 3.33 -2.09 -0.48
CA THR A 67 2.97 -3.50 -0.28
C THR A 67 2.84 -3.83 1.21
N ARG A 68 3.79 -3.38 2.03
CA ARG A 68 3.76 -3.61 3.47
C ARG A 68 2.61 -2.86 4.16
N ALA A 69 2.28 -1.66 3.69
CA ALA A 69 1.11 -0.93 4.15
C ALA A 69 -0.19 -1.72 3.91
N TRP A 70 -0.30 -2.42 2.77
CA TRP A 70 -1.46 -3.26 2.50
C TRP A 70 -1.56 -4.45 3.47
N LEU A 71 -0.45 -5.16 3.73
CA LEU A 71 -0.41 -6.21 4.76
C LEU A 71 -0.86 -5.66 6.11
N ARG A 72 -0.24 -4.56 6.56
CA ARG A 72 -0.54 -3.95 7.87
C ARG A 72 -2.00 -3.54 7.99
N PHE A 73 -2.58 -3.05 6.91
CA PHE A 73 -4.00 -2.73 6.86
C PHE A 73 -4.86 -3.98 7.06
N LEU A 74 -4.56 -5.08 6.36
CA LEU A 74 -5.30 -6.34 6.45
C LEU A 74 -5.15 -7.01 7.83
N THR A 75 -4.04 -6.78 8.52
CA THR A 75 -3.80 -7.30 9.88
C THR A 75 -4.19 -6.33 11.00
N GLY A 76 -4.83 -5.19 10.66
CA GLY A 76 -5.38 -4.24 11.65
C GLY A 76 -4.40 -3.20 12.21
N ALA A 77 -3.15 -3.17 11.75
CA ALA A 77 -2.16 -2.14 12.12
C ALA A 77 -2.36 -0.87 11.28
N LEU A 78 -3.47 -0.15 11.52
CA LEU A 78 -3.94 0.93 10.64
C LEU A 78 -3.16 2.25 10.80
N THR A 79 -3.03 2.72 12.05
CA THR A 79 -2.44 4.03 12.39
C THR A 79 -1.40 3.90 13.52
N GLY A 80 -0.63 4.95 13.78
CA GLY A 80 0.45 4.95 14.78
C GLY A 80 1.80 4.49 14.22
N PRO A 81 2.81 4.26 15.08
CA PRO A 81 4.10 3.72 14.67
C PRO A 81 3.93 2.33 14.05
N GLU A 82 4.78 1.99 13.07
CA GLU A 82 4.77 0.67 12.42
C GLU A 82 3.39 0.28 11.83
N SER A 83 2.65 1.27 11.35
CA SER A 83 1.32 1.08 10.77
C SER A 83 1.29 1.19 9.25
N ALA A 84 0.14 0.89 8.66
CA ALA A 84 -0.14 1.14 7.25
C ALA A 84 -0.05 2.63 6.92
N GLN A 85 -0.57 3.50 7.80
CA GLN A 85 -0.45 4.96 7.63
C GLN A 85 1.01 5.39 7.61
N ALA A 86 1.83 4.92 8.56
CA ALA A 86 3.24 5.30 8.65
C ALA A 86 4.03 4.93 7.38
N ASP A 87 3.80 3.73 6.82
CA ASP A 87 4.44 3.30 5.58
C ASP A 87 4.01 4.18 4.37
N LEU A 88 2.73 4.56 4.29
CA LEU A 88 2.22 5.44 3.23
C LEU A 88 2.73 6.87 3.34
N ASP A 89 2.87 7.39 4.56
CA ASP A 89 3.42 8.72 4.81
C ASP A 89 4.90 8.78 4.46
N GLU A 90 5.66 7.74 4.79
CA GLU A 90 7.05 7.66 4.37
C GLU A 90 7.21 7.52 2.84
N ALA A 91 6.40 6.67 2.21
CA ALA A 91 6.41 6.55 0.75
C ALA A 91 6.11 7.89 0.07
N TRP A 92 5.19 8.68 0.67
CA TRP A 92 4.88 10.04 0.24
C TRP A 92 6.08 10.96 0.37
N GLU A 93 6.76 10.98 1.53
CA GLU A 93 7.94 11.83 1.74
C GLU A 93 9.04 11.56 0.71
N ILE A 94 9.28 10.29 0.37
CA ILE A 94 10.25 9.91 -0.65
C ILE A 94 9.79 10.40 -2.03
N ALA A 95 8.53 10.10 -2.41
CA ALA A 95 8.03 10.41 -3.74
C ALA A 95 7.84 11.92 -3.97
N ALA A 96 7.44 12.68 -2.96
CA ALA A 96 7.17 14.11 -3.06
C ALA A 96 8.45 14.96 -3.17
N ARG A 97 9.58 14.45 -2.66
CA ARG A 97 10.90 15.11 -2.78
C ARG A 97 11.50 14.99 -4.19
N GLY A 98 11.06 14.02 -4.98
CA GLY A 98 11.57 13.78 -6.33
C GLY A 98 10.50 13.95 -7.43
N PRO A 99 10.87 13.75 -8.71
CA PRO A 99 9.93 13.78 -9.84
C PRO A 99 9.07 12.50 -9.95
N MET A 100 8.78 11.83 -8.83
CA MET A 100 8.21 10.48 -8.74
C MET A 100 6.67 10.45 -8.88
N LYS A 101 6.14 11.08 -9.93
CA LYS A 101 4.68 11.30 -10.09
C LYS A 101 3.84 10.01 -10.14
N LEU A 102 4.38 8.93 -10.72
CA LEU A 102 3.70 7.64 -10.76
C LEU A 102 3.50 7.05 -9.35
N PHE A 103 4.50 7.21 -8.48
CA PHE A 103 4.40 6.78 -7.09
C PHE A 103 3.40 7.62 -6.31
N LEU A 104 3.39 8.95 -6.51
CA LEU A 104 2.37 9.82 -5.90
C LEU A 104 0.95 9.39 -6.28
N ALA A 105 0.73 9.01 -7.54
CA ALA A 105 -0.57 8.46 -7.97
C ALA A 105 -0.92 7.17 -7.25
N ASP A 106 0.01 6.21 -7.17
CA ASP A 106 -0.21 4.93 -6.49
C ASP A 106 -0.44 5.12 -4.98
N ILE A 107 0.26 6.06 -4.33
CA ILE A 107 0.09 6.38 -2.90
C ILE A 107 -1.28 6.97 -2.63
N HIS A 108 -1.71 7.98 -3.39
CA HIS A 108 -3.06 8.53 -3.26
C HIS A 108 -4.13 7.45 -3.45
N LEU A 109 -3.95 6.59 -4.46
CA LEU A 109 -4.87 5.49 -4.72
C LEU A 109 -4.89 4.47 -3.56
N HIS A 110 -3.74 4.14 -2.95
CA HIS A 110 -3.67 3.25 -1.79
C HIS A 110 -4.33 3.87 -0.56
N ARG A 111 -4.09 5.14 -0.26
CA ARG A 111 -4.74 5.86 0.86
C ARG A 111 -6.26 5.75 0.76
N ALA A 112 -6.81 6.10 -0.40
CA ALA A 112 -8.25 6.05 -0.62
C ALA A 112 -8.81 4.62 -0.60
N ARG A 113 -8.12 3.65 -1.22
CA ARG A 113 -8.60 2.26 -1.27
C ARG A 113 -8.55 1.56 0.08
N LEU A 114 -7.49 1.75 0.84
CA LEU A 114 -7.36 1.08 2.14
C LEU A 114 -8.27 1.79 3.17
N PHE A 115 -8.07 3.08 3.37
CA PHE A 115 -8.72 3.79 4.48
C PHE A 115 -10.11 4.35 4.12
N GLY A 116 -10.35 4.68 2.84
CA GLY A 116 -11.68 5.14 2.41
C GLY A 116 -12.72 4.03 2.44
N LEU A 117 -12.34 2.82 2.01
CA LEU A 117 -13.23 1.65 2.08
C LEU A 117 -13.47 1.18 3.51
N ALA A 118 -12.45 1.23 4.38
CA ALA A 118 -12.60 0.88 5.79
C ALA A 118 -13.71 1.70 6.48
N ILE A 119 -13.76 3.00 6.17
CA ILE A 119 -14.75 3.93 6.71
C ILE A 119 -16.13 3.68 6.08
N ALA A 120 -16.21 3.40 4.78
CA ALA A 120 -17.47 3.18 4.07
C ALA A 120 -18.16 1.84 4.43
N ASP A 121 -17.38 0.77 4.61
CA ASP A 121 -17.93 -0.57 4.89
C ASP A 121 -18.21 -0.82 6.39
N CYS A 122 -17.94 0.14 7.30
CA CYS A 122 -17.98 -0.04 8.77
C CYS A 122 -17.29 -1.35 9.24
N ARG A 123 -16.35 -1.87 8.44
CA ARG A 123 -15.81 -3.24 8.57
C ARG A 123 -14.76 -3.38 9.66
N LEU A 124 -14.25 -2.25 10.14
CA LEU A 124 -13.28 -2.19 11.22
C LEU A 124 -13.85 -1.25 12.28
N PRO A 125 -13.79 -1.62 13.58
CA PRO A 125 -14.16 -0.75 14.68
C PRO A 125 -13.06 0.30 14.83
N ILE A 126 -12.97 1.21 13.87
CA ILE A 126 -12.17 2.40 14.06
C ILE A 126 -13.09 3.44 14.72
N GLU A 127 -13.45 3.16 15.97
CA GLU A 127 -14.25 4.06 16.81
C GLU A 127 -13.62 5.46 16.78
N GLY A 128 -14.34 6.43 16.21
CA GLY A 128 -13.88 7.80 16.09
C GLY A 128 -12.72 8.03 15.11
N ALA A 129 -12.29 7.05 14.31
CA ALA A 129 -11.19 7.32 13.38
C ALA A 129 -11.66 8.08 12.16
N LYS A 130 -11.17 9.31 12.15
CA LYS A 130 -11.08 10.15 11.00
C LYS A 130 -10.11 9.54 10.00
N TYR A 131 -10.44 9.67 8.71
CA TYR A 131 -9.49 9.46 7.64
C TYR A 131 -8.20 10.25 7.95
N PRO A 132 -7.00 9.63 7.98
CA PRO A 132 -5.80 10.29 8.48
C PRO A 132 -5.37 11.53 7.67
N TRP A 133 -5.78 11.59 6.40
CA TRP A 133 -5.50 12.68 5.48
C TRP A 133 -6.74 13.55 5.24
N GLN A 134 -6.76 14.35 4.17
CA GLN A 134 -7.84 15.32 3.93
C GLN A 134 -9.20 14.65 3.74
N SER A 135 -9.33 13.78 2.74
CA SER A 135 -10.51 12.93 2.52
C SER A 135 -10.20 11.87 1.45
N PRO A 136 -10.92 10.74 1.45
CA PRO A 136 -10.77 9.75 0.38
C PRO A 136 -11.04 10.34 -1.02
N ALA A 137 -12.02 11.24 -1.13
CA ALA A 137 -12.36 11.92 -2.38
C ALA A 137 -11.23 12.82 -2.89
N ALA A 138 -10.54 13.54 -1.99
CA ALA A 138 -9.40 14.38 -2.35
C ALA A 138 -8.22 13.53 -2.87
N ASP A 139 -7.93 12.41 -2.22
CA ASP A 139 -6.91 11.47 -2.69
C ASP A 139 -7.26 10.85 -4.05
N LEU A 140 -8.51 10.43 -4.28
CA LEU A 140 -8.94 9.91 -5.58
C LEU A 140 -8.85 10.97 -6.69
N ALA A 141 -9.20 12.23 -6.40
CA ALA A 141 -9.06 13.32 -7.35
C ALA A 141 -7.59 13.61 -7.70
N ALA A 142 -6.71 13.59 -6.70
CA ALA A 142 -5.27 13.76 -6.90
C ALA A 142 -4.65 12.61 -7.69
N ALA A 143 -5.02 11.36 -7.37
CA ALA A 143 -4.63 10.17 -8.12
C ALA A 143 -5.07 10.27 -9.59
N ALA A 144 -6.34 10.63 -9.85
CA ALA A 144 -6.88 10.79 -11.19
C ALA A 144 -6.11 11.83 -12.01
N LYS A 145 -5.81 12.99 -11.40
CA LYS A 145 -5.03 14.05 -12.04
C LYS A 145 -3.63 13.57 -12.43
N LEU A 146 -2.94 12.89 -11.52
CA LEU A 146 -1.59 12.38 -11.78
C LEU A 146 -1.58 11.25 -12.82
N ILE A 147 -2.56 10.35 -12.76
CA ILE A 147 -2.73 9.26 -13.73
C ILE A 147 -2.89 9.82 -15.14
N ASN A 148 -3.78 10.79 -15.32
CA ASN A 148 -4.01 11.41 -16.62
C ASN A 148 -2.79 12.20 -17.10
N ALA A 149 -2.19 13.02 -16.23
CA ALA A 149 -1.03 13.84 -16.60
C ALA A 149 0.21 13.01 -17.00
N CYS A 150 0.33 11.78 -16.49
CA CYS A 150 1.47 10.90 -16.77
C CYS A 150 1.16 9.78 -17.78
N GLY A 151 -0.06 9.71 -18.33
CA GLY A 151 -0.48 8.59 -19.19
C GLY A 151 -0.51 7.23 -18.49
N TYR A 152 -0.67 7.22 -17.16
CA TYR A 152 -0.52 6.04 -16.31
C TYR A 152 -1.80 5.18 -16.24
N HIS A 153 -2.39 4.91 -17.40
CA HIS A 153 -3.75 4.36 -17.52
C HIS A 153 -3.92 2.93 -17.00
N ARG A 154 -2.82 2.22 -16.67
CA ARG A 154 -2.90 0.90 -16.02
C ARG A 154 -3.67 0.90 -14.70
N ARG A 155 -3.82 2.06 -14.05
CA ARG A 155 -4.55 2.25 -12.78
C ARG A 155 -5.98 2.76 -12.95
N ASN A 156 -6.46 2.91 -14.18
CA ASN A 156 -7.81 3.40 -14.43
C ASN A 156 -8.89 2.48 -13.84
N VAL A 157 -8.71 1.16 -13.94
CA VAL A 157 -9.67 0.18 -13.38
C VAL A 157 -9.73 0.31 -11.87
N GLU A 158 -8.58 0.28 -11.21
CA GLU A 158 -8.47 0.43 -9.75
C GLU A 158 -9.02 1.77 -9.26
N LEU A 159 -8.78 2.86 -9.99
CA LEU A 159 -9.33 4.19 -9.71
C LEU A 159 -10.85 4.20 -9.81
N ALA A 160 -11.40 3.64 -10.89
CA ALA A 160 -12.85 3.60 -11.10
C ALA A 160 -13.56 2.73 -10.07
N ASP A 161 -12.96 1.60 -9.68
CA ASP A 161 -13.49 0.73 -8.63
C ASP A 161 -13.50 1.45 -7.27
N ALA A 162 -12.41 2.15 -6.92
CA ALA A 162 -12.32 2.91 -5.68
C ALA A 162 -13.32 4.08 -5.63
N GLN A 163 -13.52 4.78 -6.76
CA GLN A 163 -14.53 5.84 -6.89
C GLN A 163 -15.95 5.29 -6.70
N ARG A 164 -16.27 4.16 -7.34
CA ARG A 164 -17.58 3.51 -7.19
C ARG A 164 -17.86 3.09 -5.76
N ALA A 165 -16.84 2.56 -5.07
CA ALA A 165 -16.99 2.08 -3.71
C ALA A 165 -17.11 3.20 -2.66
N LEU A 166 -16.71 4.44 -2.97
CA LEU A 166 -16.92 5.61 -2.12
C LEU A 166 -18.34 6.20 -2.25
N LEU A 167 -19.08 5.85 -3.30
CA LEU A 167 -20.46 6.30 -3.46
C LEU A 167 -21.36 5.56 -2.44
N PRO A 168 -22.33 6.25 -1.83
CA PRO A 168 -23.31 5.58 -0.97
C PRO A 168 -24.06 4.52 -1.78
N ARG A 169 -24.15 3.30 -1.25
CA ARG A 169 -24.98 2.25 -1.85
C ARG A 169 -26.46 2.66 -1.70
N PRO A 170 -27.29 2.48 -2.74
CA PRO A 170 -28.71 2.80 -2.71
C PRO A 170 -29.48 1.94 -1.69
#